data_AF-A0A523YL01-F1
#
_entry.id   AF-A0A523YL01-F1
#
_cell.length_a   1.000
_cell.length_b   1.000
_cell.length_c   1.000
_cell.angle_alpha   90.00
_cell.angle_beta   90.00
_cell.angle_gamma   90.00
#
_symmetry.space_group_name_H-M   'P 1'
#
loop_
_entity.id
_entity.type
_entity.pdbx_description
1 polymer ?
#
loop_
_entity_poly.entity_id
_entity_poly.type
_entity_poly.pdbx_seq_one_letter_code
_entity_poly.pdbx_strand_id
1 'polypeptide(L)'
;MIAIIVPFFVAWWIASDAKKRGYTQGQIIGWFLGVWFLLIVFLPLYLILRSRSAKPTRPATGPGVCPYCGNLFQGKVTYCPYCGQKLEDDSL
;
A
#
# COMPACT_ATOMS: atom_id res chain seq x y z
N MET A 1 14.85 -15.47 -15.85
CA MET A 1 15.15 -16.46 -14.79
C MET A 1 14.03 -16.58 -13.76
N ILE A 2 13.64 -15.49 -13.07
CA ILE A 2 12.62 -15.53 -11.99
C ILE A 2 11.27 -16.09 -12.45
N ALA A 3 10.83 -15.78 -13.68
CA ALA A 3 9.56 -16.24 -14.26
C ALA A 3 9.45 -17.75 -14.49
N ILE A 4 10.57 -18.50 -14.44
CA ILE A 4 10.59 -19.95 -14.61
C ILE A 4 10.86 -20.64 -13.26
N ILE A 5 11.70 -20.03 -12.43
CA ILE A 5 12.12 -20.57 -11.14
C ILE A 5 10.95 -20.58 -10.15
N VAL A 6 10.24 -19.46 -10.00
CA VAL A 6 9.13 -19.34 -9.04
C VAL A 6 8.03 -20.38 -9.30
N PRO A 7 7.48 -20.54 -10.52
CA PRO A 7 6.45 -21.56 -10.75
C PRO A 7 6.99 -22.99 -10.60
N PHE A 8 8.26 -23.24 -10.88
CA PHE A 8 8.86 -24.57 -10.69
C PHE A 8 8.95 -24.95 -9.20
N PHE A 9 9.37 -24.02 -8.35
CA PHE A 9 9.39 -24.24 -6.90
C PHE A 9 7.99 -24.32 -6.29
N VAL A 10 7.02 -23.55 -6.81
CA VAL A 10 5.62 -23.64 -6.38
C VAL A 10 5.01 -24.98 -6.81
N ALA A 11 5.22 -25.43 -8.04
CA ALA A 11 4.76 -26.73 -8.53
C ALA A 11 5.41 -27.88 -7.74
N TRP A 12 6.72 -27.79 -7.47
CA TRP A 12 7.43 -28.74 -6.62
C TRP A 12 6.87 -28.75 -5.19
N TRP A 13 6.62 -27.58 -4.60
CA TRP A 13 6.06 -27.47 -3.25
C TRP A 13 4.66 -28.10 -3.20
N ILE A 14 3.80 -27.80 -4.16
CA ILE A 14 2.45 -28.37 -4.25
C ILE A 14 2.52 -29.90 -4.39
N ALA A 15 3.39 -30.41 -5.27
CA ALA A 15 3.57 -31.85 -5.46
C ALA A 15 4.18 -32.55 -4.22
N SER A 16 5.12 -31.89 -3.53
CA SER A 16 5.76 -32.39 -2.31
C SER A 16 4.81 -32.36 -1.11
N ASP A 17 3.97 -31.33 -0.96
CA ASP A 17 2.96 -31.25 0.10
C ASP A 17 1.83 -32.26 -0.12
N ALA A 18 1.37 -32.44 -1.36
CA ALA A 18 0.40 -33.48 -1.71
C ALA A 18 0.93 -34.90 -1.45
N LYS A 19 2.21 -35.15 -1.73
CA LYS A 19 2.84 -36.47 -1.57
C LYS A 19 3.17 -36.81 -0.11
N LYS A 20 3.49 -35.83 0.73
CA LYS A 20 3.81 -36.04 2.16
C LYS A 20 2.60 -36.43 3.02
N ARG A 21 1.36 -36.26 2.52
CA ARG A 21 0.15 -36.37 3.34
C ARG A 21 -0.80 -37.51 2.95
N GLY A 22 -0.44 -38.38 2.01
CA GLY A 22 -1.21 -39.60 1.70
C GLY A 22 -2.69 -39.34 1.37
N TYR A 23 -2.96 -38.24 0.68
CA TYR A 23 -4.33 -37.72 0.53
C TYR A 23 -5.19 -38.51 -0.46
N THR A 24 -6.40 -38.84 -0.05
CA THR A 24 -7.46 -39.38 -0.91
C THR A 24 -7.97 -38.31 -1.90
N GLN A 25 -8.61 -38.71 -3.00
CA GLN A 25 -9.06 -37.79 -4.08
C GLN A 25 -9.86 -36.57 -3.58
N GLY A 26 -10.69 -36.74 -2.55
CA GLY A 26 -11.45 -35.62 -1.96
C GLY A 26 -10.60 -34.60 -1.20
N GLN A 27 -9.50 -35.03 -0.59
CA GLN A 27 -8.60 -34.14 0.14
C GLN A 27 -7.69 -33.34 -0.80
N ILE A 28 -7.37 -33.88 -1.98
CA ILE A 28 -6.67 -33.15 -3.05
C ILE A 28 -7.55 -32.00 -3.56
N ILE A 29 -8.83 -32.28 -3.83
CA ILE A 29 -9.81 -31.27 -4.25
C ILE A 29 -9.99 -30.22 -3.15
N GLY A 30 -10.13 -30.65 -1.89
CA GLY A 30 -10.24 -29.75 -0.74
C GLY A 30 -9.01 -28.86 -0.54
N TRP A 31 -7.81 -29.40 -0.73
CA TRP A 31 -6.56 -28.64 -0.60
C TRP A 31 -6.37 -27.65 -1.76
N PHE A 32 -6.68 -28.06 -3.00
CA PHE A 32 -6.67 -27.19 -4.17
C PHE A 32 -7.66 -26.04 -4.01
N LEU A 33 -8.90 -26.34 -3.60
CA LEU A 33 -9.92 -25.33 -3.29
C LEU A 33 -9.46 -24.42 -2.14
N GLY A 34 -8.86 -24.97 -1.09
CA GLY A 34 -8.35 -24.18 0.05
C GLY A 34 -7.29 -23.17 -0.37
N VAL A 35 -6.29 -23.59 -1.15
CA VAL A 35 -5.24 -22.70 -1.67
C VAL A 35 -5.81 -21.68 -2.66
N TRP A 36 -6.70 -22.12 -3.56
CA TRP A 36 -7.35 -21.25 -4.56
C TRP A 36 -8.23 -20.18 -3.90
N PHE A 37 -9.04 -20.57 -2.91
CA PHE A 37 -9.92 -19.65 -2.18
C PHE A 37 -9.12 -18.71 -1.28
N LEU A 38 -8.05 -19.20 -0.64
CA LEU A 38 -7.14 -18.36 0.12
C LEU A 38 -6.48 -17.32 -0.79
N LEU A 39 -6.03 -17.68 -1.98
CA LEU A 39 -5.49 -16.69 -2.93
C LEU A 39 -6.55 -15.67 -3.37
N ILE A 40 -7.79 -16.08 -3.63
CA ILE A 40 -8.88 -15.18 -4.05
C ILE A 40 -9.33 -14.23 -2.93
N VAL A 41 -9.33 -14.65 -1.67
CA VAL A 41 -9.79 -13.81 -0.55
C VAL A 41 -8.64 -13.01 0.04
N PHE A 42 -7.50 -13.66 0.27
CA PHE A 42 -6.38 -13.07 1.00
C PHE A 42 -5.60 -12.07 0.14
N LEU A 43 -5.49 -12.29 -1.18
CA LEU A 43 -4.76 -11.37 -2.06
C LEU A 43 -5.49 -10.02 -2.24
N PRO A 44 -6.80 -9.95 -2.56
CA PRO A 44 -7.51 -8.68 -2.62
C PRO A 44 -7.56 -7.98 -1.27
N LEU A 45 -7.80 -8.74 -0.19
CA LEU A 45 -7.76 -8.20 1.17
C LEU A 45 -6.39 -7.60 1.49
N TYR A 46 -5.30 -8.31 1.20
CA TYR A 46 -3.93 -7.83 1.39
C TYR A 46 -3.65 -6.55 0.60
N LEU A 47 -4.09 -6.46 -0.66
CA LEU A 47 -3.92 -5.25 -1.48
C LEU A 47 -4.77 -4.07 -0.98
N ILE A 48 -5.96 -4.33 -0.45
CA ILE A 48 -6.82 -3.29 0.16
C ILE A 48 -6.20 -2.79 1.47
N LEU A 49 -5.69 -3.69 2.32
CA LEU A 49 -4.99 -3.30 3.56
C LEU A 49 -3.68 -2.55 3.26
N ARG A 50 -2.90 -3.05 2.28
CA ARG A 50 -1.64 -2.42 1.86
C ARG A 50 -1.84 -1.05 1.22
N SER A 51 -2.86 -0.89 0.38
CA SER A 51 -3.16 0.41 -0.23
C SER A 51 -3.65 1.43 0.78
N ARG A 52 -4.36 1.02 1.84
CA ARG A 52 -4.67 1.91 2.98
C ARG A 52 -3.44 2.38 3.76
N SER A 53 -2.34 1.63 3.74
CA SER A 53 -1.09 2.03 4.39
C SER A 53 -0.30 3.07 3.61
N ALA A 54 -0.61 3.30 2.33
CA ALA A 54 -0.08 4.45 1.59
C ALA A 54 -0.86 5.71 1.99
N LYS A 55 -0.67 6.19 3.23
CA LYS A 55 -1.11 7.55 3.58
C LYS A 55 -0.36 8.52 2.65
N PRO A 56 -1.06 9.39 1.90
CA PRO A 56 -0.40 10.52 1.30
C PRO A 56 0.20 11.33 2.45
N THR A 57 1.52 11.50 2.44
CA THR A 57 2.20 12.50 3.27
C THR A 57 1.63 13.85 2.87
N ARG A 58 0.57 14.28 3.53
CA ARG A 58 0.15 15.68 3.51
C ARG A 58 1.34 16.44 4.10
N PRO A 59 2.01 17.33 3.36
CA PRO A 59 3.02 18.17 3.97
C PRO A 59 2.36 18.91 5.11
N ALA A 60 2.78 18.59 6.34
CA ALA A 60 2.36 19.26 7.55
C ALA A 60 3.01 20.64 7.57
N THR A 61 2.51 21.55 6.75
CA THR A 61 2.71 22.98 6.97
C THR A 61 1.41 23.45 7.58
N GLY A 62 1.44 23.68 8.91
CA GLY A 62 0.32 24.23 9.64
C GLY A 62 -0.14 25.56 9.05
N PRO A 63 -1.32 26.07 9.48
CA PRO A 63 -1.81 27.36 9.02
C PRO A 63 -0.78 28.45 9.37
N GLY A 64 -0.19 29.06 8.34
CA GLY A 64 0.66 30.23 8.48
C GLY A 64 -0.21 31.47 8.54
N VAL A 65 0.11 32.40 9.43
CA VAL A 65 -0.54 33.72 9.46
C VAL A 65 0.35 34.68 8.70
N CYS A 66 -0.21 35.43 7.75
CA CYS A 66 0.55 36.45 7.05
C CYS A 66 0.86 37.62 8.01
N PRO A 67 2.13 38.01 8.22
CA PRO A 67 2.48 39.12 9.12
C PRO A 67 2.02 40.49 8.59
N TYR A 68 1.75 40.60 7.29
CA TYR A 68 1.37 41.86 6.65
C TYR A 68 -0.14 42.12 6.65
N CYS A 69 -0.97 41.08 6.52
CA CYS A 69 -2.43 41.24 6.45
C CYS A 69 -3.19 40.52 7.56
N GLY A 70 -2.53 39.67 8.35
CA GLY A 70 -3.17 38.89 9.42
C GLY A 70 -4.05 37.75 8.92
N ASN A 71 -4.18 37.55 7.61
CA ASN A 71 -4.97 36.45 7.05
C ASN A 71 -4.25 35.12 7.20
N LEU A 72 -5.02 34.07 7.54
CA LEU A 72 -4.54 32.71 7.61
C LEU A 72 -4.46 32.12 6.20
N PHE A 73 -3.35 31.45 5.91
CA PHE A 73 -3.16 30.69 4.69
C PHE A 73 -2.71 29.26 5.02
N GLN A 74 -3.09 28.30 4.19
CA GLN A 74 -2.77 26.89 4.40
C GLN A 74 -1.75 26.46 3.35
N GLY A 75 -0.60 25.95 3.81
CA GLY A 75 0.48 25.45 2.94
C GLY A 75 1.65 26.43 2.77
N LYS A 76 2.69 25.98 2.07
CA LYS A 76 3.84 26.80 1.68
C LYS A 76 3.47 27.64 0.46
N VAL A 77 3.23 28.93 0.67
CA VAL A 77 2.97 29.89 -0.40
C VAL A 77 4.04 30.99 -0.35
N THR A 78 4.70 31.25 -1.47
CA THR A 78 5.75 32.29 -1.58
C THR A 78 5.17 33.70 -1.60
N TYR A 79 3.88 33.83 -1.93
CA TYR A 79 3.14 35.09 -1.95
C TYR A 79 1.79 34.90 -1.26
N CYS A 80 1.39 35.88 -0.48
CA CYS A 80 0.08 35.85 0.19
C CYS A 80 -1.04 36.03 -0.85
N PRO A 81 -2.05 35.13 -0.92
CA PRO A 81 -3.14 35.22 -1.89
C PRO A 81 -4.10 36.39 -1.63
N TYR A 82 -4.04 37.00 -0.43
CA TYR A 82 -4.93 38.09 -0.03
C TYR A 82 -4.31 39.47 -0.28
N CYS A 83 -3.03 39.66 0.02
CA CYS A 83 -2.36 40.96 -0.10
C CYS A 83 -1.29 41.03 -1.20
N GLY A 84 -0.91 39.90 -1.80
CA GLY A 84 0.13 39.84 -2.84
C GLY A 84 1.56 40.06 -2.33
N GLN A 85 1.77 40.26 -1.02
CA GLN A 85 3.11 40.39 -0.43
C GLN A 85 3.85 39.06 -0.46
N LYS A 86 5.17 39.13 -0.68
CA LYS A 86 6.04 37.97 -0.61
C LYS A 86 6.16 37.52 0.84
N LEU A 87 6.03 36.21 1.06
CA LEU A 87 6.21 35.58 2.36
C LEU A 87 7.57 34.90 2.32
N GLU A 88 8.57 35.54 2.91
CA GLU A 88 9.84 34.87 3.21
C GLU A 88 9.58 33.75 4.21
N ASP A 89 9.92 32.51 3.82
CA ASP A 89 9.97 31.36 4.72
C ASP A 89 11.08 31.65 5.76
N ASP A 90 10.77 32.35 6.85
CA ASP A 90 11.65 32.46 8.03
C ASP A 90 11.69 31.09 8.73
N SER A 91 12.42 30.16 8.12
CA SER A 91 12.91 28.96 8.78
C SER A 91 14.04 29.37 9.72
N LEU A 92 13.66 29.70 10.97
CA LEU A 92 14.53 29.71 12.14
C LEU A 92 14.21 28.49 13.02
#